data_AF-A0A0R1Y5K8-F1
#
_entry.id   AF-A0A0R1Y5K8-F1
#
_cell.length_a   1.000
_cell.length_b   1.000
_cell.length_c   1.000
_cell.angle_alpha   90.00
_cell.angle_beta   90.00
_cell.angle_gamma   90.00
#
_symmetry.space_group_name_H-M   'P 1'
#
loop_
_entity.id
_entity.type
_entity.pdbx_description
1 polymer ?
#
loop_
_entity_poly.entity_id
_entity_poly.type
_entity_poly.pdbx_seq_one_letter_code
_entity_poly.pdbx_strand_id
1 'polypeptide(L)'
;MINSRGGNPNEYSDIVPGKVISISPLKIQYSSTAILTEDFLTLGEHVTKHTVKMTYQDRSDDGDIKRTETVTIDQSLKVGDGVLMLRGDGGQRFLVLEKLGDTN
;
A
#
# COMPACT_ATOMS: atom_id res chain seq x y z
N MET A 1 -6.75 -30.00 21.66
CA MET A 1 -6.00 -29.13 20.73
C MET A 1 -6.95 -28.82 19.58
N ILE A 2 -7.30 -27.55 19.35
CA ILE A 2 -8.12 -27.15 18.20
C ILE A 2 -7.18 -27.06 17.01
N ASN A 3 -7.08 -28.13 16.22
CA ASN A 3 -6.15 -28.24 15.08
C ASN A 3 -6.84 -27.99 13.73
N SER A 4 -7.80 -27.08 13.68
CA SER A 4 -8.27 -26.55 12.40
C SER A 4 -8.97 -25.23 12.61
N ARG A 5 -8.56 -24.20 11.88
CA ARG A 5 -9.40 -23.02 11.68
C ARG A 5 -10.59 -23.51 10.85
N GLY A 6 -11.79 -23.58 11.44
CA GLY A 6 -12.99 -24.05 10.75
C GLY A 6 -13.50 -23.00 9.76
N GLY A 7 -13.63 -23.35 8.48
CA GLY A 7 -13.99 -22.44 7.40
C GLY A 7 -13.14 -22.68 6.15
N ASN A 8 -13.50 -22.04 5.04
CA ASN A 8 -12.71 -22.09 3.81
C ASN A 8 -11.53 -21.10 3.92
N PRO A 9 -10.30 -21.40 3.45
CA PRO A 9 -9.16 -20.49 3.59
C PRO A 9 -9.37 -19.08 3.04
N ASN A 10 -10.33 -18.90 2.12
CA ASN A 10 -10.68 -17.62 1.54
C ASN A 10 -11.66 -16.78 2.37
N GLU A 11 -12.21 -17.33 3.46
CA GLU A 11 -13.07 -16.62 4.40
C GLU A 11 -12.25 -15.79 5.39
N TYR A 12 -10.96 -16.09 5.55
CA TYR A 12 -10.10 -15.35 6.47
C TYR A 12 -9.39 -14.17 5.80
N SER A 13 -9.30 -13.09 6.57
CA SER A 13 -8.37 -12.00 6.28
C SER A 13 -6.93 -12.50 6.33
N ASP A 14 -6.14 -12.14 5.33
CA ASP A 14 -4.76 -12.59 5.18
C ASP A 14 -3.87 -11.51 4.56
N ILE A 15 -2.57 -11.62 4.75
CA ILE A 15 -1.56 -10.76 4.16
C ILE A 15 -1.11 -11.38 2.84
N VAL A 16 -1.24 -10.63 1.75
CA VAL A 16 -1.01 -11.11 0.40
C VAL A 16 -0.04 -10.17 -0.33
N PRO A 17 1.17 -10.63 -0.69
CA PRO A 17 2.07 -9.87 -1.54
C PRO A 17 1.56 -9.84 -2.98
N GLY A 18 1.80 -8.74 -3.69
CA GLY A 18 1.43 -8.58 -5.09
C GLY A 18 2.44 -7.77 -5.88
N LYS A 19 2.29 -7.79 -7.20
CA LYS A 19 3.08 -7.00 -8.15
C LYS A 19 2.16 -6.17 -9.03
N VAL A 20 2.43 -4.88 -9.13
CA VAL A 20 1.69 -3.97 -10.00
C VAL A 20 2.06 -4.26 -11.46
N ILE A 21 1.07 -4.61 -12.28
CA ILE A 21 1.27 -4.93 -13.70
C ILE A 21 0.69 -3.86 -14.64
N SER A 22 -0.19 -2.99 -14.14
CA SER A 22 -0.79 -1.86 -14.87
C SER A 22 -1.24 -0.79 -13.88
N ILE A 23 -1.21 0.48 -14.30
CA ILE A 23 -1.65 1.64 -13.48
C ILE A 23 -2.90 2.35 -14.02
N SER A 24 -3.31 2.08 -15.27
CA SER A 24 -4.52 2.68 -15.85
C SER A 24 -5.14 1.72 -16.89
N PRO A 25 -6.13 0.90 -16.50
CA PRO A 25 -6.66 0.73 -15.14
C PRO A 25 -5.65 0.03 -14.22
N LEU A 26 -5.79 0.21 -12.91
CA LEU A 26 -4.90 -0.43 -11.93
C LEU A 26 -5.13 -1.94 -11.93
N LYS A 27 -4.02 -2.70 -12.04
CA LYS A 27 -4.03 -4.16 -11.93
C LYS A 27 -2.86 -4.65 -11.10
N ILE A 28 -3.15 -5.56 -10.16
CA ILE A 28 -2.15 -6.17 -9.27
C ILE A 28 -2.24 -7.69 -9.40
N GLN A 29 -1.12 -8.32 -9.72
CA GLN A 29 -0.99 -9.77 -9.75
C GLN A 29 -0.51 -10.27 -8.39
N TYR A 30 -1.21 -11.24 -7.78
CA TYR A 30 -0.83 -11.80 -6.48
C TYR A 30 -0.57 -13.31 -6.49
N SER A 31 -0.79 -13.96 -7.63
CA SER A 31 -0.35 -15.33 -7.91
C SER A 31 -0.03 -15.48 -9.39
N SER A 32 0.43 -16.65 -9.83
CA SER A 32 0.76 -16.90 -11.24
C SER A 32 -0.41 -16.64 -12.20
N THR A 33 -1.66 -16.78 -11.74
CA THR A 33 -2.86 -16.63 -12.57
C THR A 33 -3.87 -15.61 -12.06
N ALA A 34 -3.78 -15.16 -10.80
CA ALA A 34 -4.78 -14.27 -10.21
C ALA A 34 -4.38 -12.79 -10.30
N ILE A 35 -5.28 -12.00 -10.88
CA ILE A 35 -5.14 -10.56 -11.08
C ILE A 35 -6.33 -9.84 -10.44
N LEU A 36 -6.05 -8.85 -9.60
CA LEU A 36 -7.04 -7.93 -9.05
C LEU A 36 -7.15 -6.70 -9.94
N THR A 37 -8.39 -6.30 -10.25
CA THR A 37 -8.70 -5.02 -10.91
C THR A 37 -9.03 -3.96 -9.87
N GLU A 38 -8.98 -2.70 -10.28
CA GLU A 38 -9.23 -1.53 -9.42
C GLU A 38 -10.53 -1.60 -8.59
N ASP A 39 -11.59 -2.22 -9.11
CA ASP A 39 -12.87 -2.39 -8.38
C ASP A 39 -12.75 -3.20 -7.07
N PHE A 40 -11.73 -4.05 -6.96
CA PHE A 40 -11.48 -4.90 -5.79
C PHE A 40 -10.42 -4.31 -4.86
N LEU A 41 -9.84 -3.16 -5.20
CA LEU A 41 -8.71 -2.56 -4.51
C LEU A 41 -9.12 -1.28 -3.79
N THR A 42 -8.79 -1.21 -2.51
CA THR A 42 -8.75 0.04 -1.75
C THR A 42 -7.30 0.43 -1.57
N LEU A 43 -6.93 1.65 -1.96
CA LEU A 43 -5.55 2.12 -1.82
C LEU A 43 -5.33 2.82 -0.48
N GLY A 44 -4.28 2.43 0.23
CA GLY A 44 -3.79 3.12 1.41
C GLY A 44 -3.05 4.43 1.08
N GLU A 45 -2.83 5.24 2.11
CA GLU A 45 -2.12 6.52 1.99
C GLU A 45 -0.66 6.34 1.52
N HIS A 46 0.00 5.25 1.93
CA HIS A 46 1.40 4.93 1.58
C HIS A 46 1.58 4.37 0.16
N VAL A 47 0.52 4.30 -0.64
CA VAL A 47 0.57 3.90 -2.06
C VAL A 47 -0.10 4.94 -2.98
N THR A 48 -0.42 6.10 -2.42
CA THR A 48 -1.07 7.21 -3.09
C THR A 48 -0.31 8.52 -2.86
N LYS A 49 -0.63 9.51 -3.69
CA LYS A 49 -0.15 10.88 -3.51
C LYS A 49 -1.01 11.59 -2.48
N HIS A 50 -0.38 12.11 -1.42
CA HIS A 50 -1.07 12.83 -0.37
C HIS A 50 -0.23 14.02 0.12
N THR A 51 -0.89 14.99 0.76
CA THR A 51 -0.25 16.20 1.27
C THR A 51 -0.21 16.18 2.79
N VAL A 52 0.97 16.39 3.35
CA VAL A 52 1.18 16.41 4.80
C VAL A 52 1.69 17.77 5.22
N LYS A 53 1.19 18.28 6.35
CA LYS A 53 1.72 19.48 6.99
C LYS A 53 2.90 19.07 7.87
N MET A 54 4.11 19.36 7.41
CA MET A 54 5.35 18.99 8.09
C MET A 54 5.87 20.17 8.90
N THR A 55 6.37 19.90 10.11
CA THR A 55 7.05 20.89 10.94
C THR A 55 8.45 20.40 11.26
N TYR A 56 9.47 21.20 10.96
CA TYR A 56 10.87 20.83 11.11
C TYR A 56 11.70 22.01 11.61
N GLN A 57 12.87 21.72 12.17
CA GLN A 57 13.88 22.73 12.51
C GLN A 57 14.72 22.99 11.27
N ASP A 58 14.73 24.22 10.81
CA ASP A 58 15.57 24.69 9.70
C ASP A 58 16.73 25.49 10.27
N ARG A 59 17.94 25.19 9.80
CA ARG A 59 19.13 25.87 10.28
C ARG A 59 19.33 27.15 9.49
N SER A 60 19.32 28.28 10.19
CA SER A 60 19.62 29.59 9.61
C SER A 60 20.92 30.17 10.18
N ASP A 61 21.41 31.24 9.55
CA ASP A 61 22.61 31.95 10.02
C ASP A 61 22.44 32.54 11.44
N ASP A 62 21.20 32.79 11.86
CA ASP A 62 20.83 33.39 13.16
C ASP A 62 20.35 32.33 14.19
N GLY A 63 20.55 31.04 13.89
CA GLY A 63 20.15 29.92 14.73
C GLY A 63 19.05 29.03 14.11
N ASP A 64 18.66 27.99 14.85
CA ASP A 64 17.64 27.04 14.39
C ASP A 64 16.24 27.64 14.52
N ILE A 65 15.50 27.71 13.41
CA ILE A 65 14.13 28.22 13.34
C ILE A 65 13.14 27.10 13.06
N LYS A 66 11.96 27.18 13.69
CA LYS A 66 10.89 26.21 13.46
C LYS A 66 10.06 26.63 12.24
N ARG A 67 10.03 25.80 11.19
CA ARG A 67 9.21 26.01 9.99
C ARG A 67 8.09 24.99 9.89
N THR A 68 6.99 25.41 9.28
CA THR A 68 5.84 24.54 9.00
C THR A 68 5.38 24.75 7.57
N GLU A 69 5.40 23.68 6.77
CA GLU A 69 5.11 23.71 5.34
C GLU A 69 4.19 22.55 4.94
N THR A 70 3.41 22.74 3.88
CA THR A 70 2.64 21.66 3.26
C THR A 70 3.50 21.01 2.19
N VAL A 71 3.86 19.74 2.41
CA VAL A 71 4.68 18.95 1.48
C VAL A 71 3.80 17.90 0.82
N THR A 72 4.01 17.67 -0.47
CA THR A 72 3.38 16.55 -1.17
C THR A 72 4.30 15.34 -1.14
N ILE A 73 3.79 14.24 -0.61
CA ILE A 73 4.47 12.95 -0.60
C ILE A 73 3.89 12.15 -1.77
N ASP A 74 4.73 11.83 -2.76
CA ASP A 74 4.31 11.07 -3.94
C ASP A 74 4.77 9.61 -3.82
N GLN A 75 3.88 8.77 -3.31
CA GLN A 75 4.06 7.32 -3.21
C GLN A 75 3.17 6.56 -4.19
N SER A 76 2.75 7.21 -5.28
CA SER A 76 1.88 6.61 -6.28
C SER A 76 2.50 5.33 -6.87
N LEU A 77 1.67 4.30 -7.04
CA LEU A 77 2.09 3.02 -7.63
C LEU A 77 2.61 3.17 -9.06
N LYS A 78 3.63 2.39 -9.37
CA LYS A 78 4.24 2.25 -10.70
C LYS A 78 4.23 0.78 -11.12
N VAL A 79 4.21 0.55 -12.43
CA VAL A 79 4.35 -0.81 -12.96
C VAL A 79 5.68 -1.40 -12.49
N GLY A 80 5.62 -2.62 -11.96
CA GLY A 80 6.77 -3.31 -11.39
C GLY A 80 6.85 -3.26 -9.87
N ASP A 81 6.17 -2.31 -9.22
CA ASP A 81 6.18 -2.20 -7.76
C ASP A 81 5.67 -3.49 -7.09
N GLY A 82 6.42 -3.98 -6.11
CA GLY A 82 5.93 -4.96 -5.14
C GLY A 82 5.06 -4.27 -4.10
N VAL A 83 3.95 -4.88 -3.71
CA VAL A 83 3.02 -4.33 -2.71
C VAL A 83 2.63 -5.39 -1.69
N LEU A 84 2.32 -4.92 -0.48
CA LEU A 84 1.70 -5.73 0.55
C LEU A 84 0.22 -5.38 0.64
N MET A 85 -0.64 -6.39 0.60
CA MET A 85 -2.09 -6.20 0.65
C MET A 85 -2.71 -6.98 1.81
N LEU A 86 -3.78 -6.43 2.39
CA LEU A 86 -4.65 -7.14 3.31
C LEU A 86 -5.91 -7.59 2.57
N ARG A 87 -6.12 -8.89 2.47
CA ARG A 87 -7.37 -9.46 1.98
C ARG A 87 -8.44 -9.29 3.06
N GLY A 88 -9.59 -8.74 2.70
CA GLY A 88 -10.75 -8.64 3.57
C GLY A 88 -11.51 -9.97 3.69
N ASP A 89 -12.32 -10.09 4.75
CA ASP A 89 -13.23 -11.21 4.98
C ASP A 89 -14.18 -11.39 3.78
N GLY A 90 -14.46 -12.65 3.42
CA GLY A 90 -15.18 -13.02 2.19
C GLY A 90 -14.34 -12.94 0.90
N GLY A 91 -13.06 -12.56 0.99
CA GLY A 91 -12.03 -12.81 -0.03
C GLY A 91 -12.06 -11.95 -1.29
N GLN A 92 -13.03 -11.04 -1.44
CA GLN A 92 -13.20 -10.25 -2.66
C GLN A 92 -12.50 -8.90 -2.68
N ARG A 93 -12.21 -8.29 -1.51
CA ARG A 93 -11.62 -6.94 -1.44
C ARG A 93 -10.25 -6.96 -0.81
N PHE A 94 -9.38 -6.09 -1.29
CA PHE A 94 -8.00 -5.96 -0.81
C PHE A 94 -7.69 -4.51 -0.49
N LEU A 95 -7.11 -4.28 0.69
CA LEU A 95 -6.47 -3.01 1.04
C LEU A 95 -5.00 -3.10 0.67
N VAL A 96 -4.55 -2.26 -0.26
CA VAL A 96 -3.13 -2.11 -0.61
C VAL A 96 -2.50 -1.20 0.44
N LEU A 97 -1.66 -1.77 1.29
CA LEU A 97 -1.20 -1.11 2.51
C LEU A 97 0.08 -0.30 2.28
N GLU A 98 1.09 -0.93 1.68
CA GLU A 98 2.39 -0.32 1.44
C GLU A 98 3.10 -0.94 0.23
N LYS A 99 4.12 -0.24 -0.27
CA LYS A 99 5.08 -0.79 -1.23
C LYS A 99 6.10 -1.64 -0.48
N LEU A 100 6.38 -2.83 -1.00
CA LEU A 100 7.55 -3.60 -0.57
C LEU A 100 8.79 -2.86 -1.10
N GLY A 101 9.69 -2.48 -0.21
CA GLY A 101 10.92 -1.77 -0.58
C GLY A 101 11.71 -2.54 -1.65
N ASP A 102 12.42 -1.81 -2.52
CA ASP A 102 13.35 -2.42 -3.47
C ASP A 102 14.42 -3.19 -2.67
N THR A 103 14.31 -4.51 -2.67
CA THR A 103 15.43 -5.39 -2.32
C THR A 103 16.36 -5.46 -3.54
N ASN A 104 17.06 -4.35 -3.82
CA ASN A 104 18.26 -4.38 -4.67
C ASN A 104 19.48 -4.56 -3.78
#